data_AF-A0A8S9ZQ71-F1
#
_entry.id   AF-A0A8S9ZQ71-F1
#
_cell.length_a   1.000
_cell.length_b   1.000
_cell.length_c   1.000
_cell.angle_alpha   90.00
_cell.angle_beta   90.00
_cell.angle_gamma   90.00
#
_symmetry.space_group_name_H-M   'P 1'
#
loop_
_entity.id
_entity.type
_entity.pdbx_description
1 polymer ?
#
loop_
_entity_poly.entity_id
_entity_poly.type
_entity_poly.pdbx_seq_one_letter_code
_entity_poly.pdbx_strand_id
1 'polypeptide(L)'
;MGKPTSVKDVDQHEIVDAISTFLKKGGKIKVPEWADLVKLGRNKELAPINPDWYYVRVASIARRLYIRSPAGVGAFRKVYGGNKRRGVRPNHFVLASGAVIRKSLQSLEAIKWVEKDASGGRKLSKQGQKDLDRIAAQLRFDSDAIEIILQCTQAAFYEFDLTDNTWSTKDQVGPLFVYKRSTYPHYAIMIANRQSLQDFVQPIEETFSLKYDPPYILIHRKDGSIGGIWIYGEDECKRIFIEIQKLRDLVKSENGQGSGVKVDLLKSPEKLSELSTLKKAAEIVKNTPMTPEKVESSKKSQEIKAEVASSNTTERSNVRPVALRTLDGPRLKKNFRNLTLTKPSGTASSSKPQQPPPTPKIISRIHSTNNIDVKDTSETLDIAAAAASVFPELTCENGRMDDSAALKKDNGILKKDIGILKTILVDLIKRIDPFACRLLNYLPQACLFEYDASNKKWNRTNTEGPLLVYSRIDEPPYSFCILDRKHIGKEDFVQPLNFGLKLTNKAKYIFISGRHDSVVYGIWLQDQVDCDYIFHKLSTLLNEVVKKDETNFTIEMT
;
A
#
# COMPACT_ATOMS: atom_id res chain seq x y z
N MET A 1 10.07 12.52 -5.65
CA MET A 1 9.81 11.27 -4.90
C MET A 1 10.29 11.46 -3.46
N GLY A 2 9.67 10.81 -2.48
CA GLY A 2 10.13 10.85 -1.08
C GLY A 2 11.39 10.02 -0.85
N LYS A 3 12.11 10.29 0.25
CA LYS A 3 13.17 9.41 0.76
C LYS A 3 12.54 8.04 1.12
N PRO A 4 13.10 6.90 0.68
CA PRO A 4 12.59 5.59 1.08
C PRO A 4 12.75 5.35 2.59
N THR A 5 11.77 4.71 3.21
CA THR A 5 11.82 4.28 4.62
C THR A 5 13.00 3.35 4.85
N SER A 6 13.77 3.62 5.91
CA SER A 6 14.91 2.81 6.33
C SER A 6 14.78 2.30 7.76
N VAL A 7 15.61 1.33 8.15
CA VAL A 7 15.76 0.82 9.54
C VAL A 7 16.05 1.91 10.59
N LYS A 8 16.43 3.12 10.17
CA LYS A 8 16.66 4.29 11.05
C LYS A 8 15.40 5.10 11.33
N ASP A 9 14.35 4.93 10.53
CA ASP A 9 13.14 5.74 10.53
C ASP A 9 11.96 5.06 11.27
N VAL A 10 12.24 3.96 11.99
CA VAL A 10 11.33 3.14 12.82
C VAL A 10 11.91 2.99 14.23
N ASP A 11 11.07 2.80 15.25
CA ASP A 11 11.52 2.56 16.63
C ASP A 11 12.44 1.34 16.76
N GLN A 12 13.32 1.36 17.76
CA GLN A 12 14.29 0.31 18.04
C GLN A 12 13.67 -1.01 18.56
N HIS A 13 12.59 -0.96 19.33
CA HIS A 13 11.93 -2.14 19.89
C HIS A 13 11.15 -2.88 18.80
N GLU A 14 10.22 -2.17 18.16
CA GLU A 14 9.33 -2.68 17.13
C GLU A 14 10.09 -3.35 15.98
N ILE A 15 11.12 -2.68 15.44
CA ILE A 15 11.91 -3.24 14.34
C ILE A 15 12.70 -4.49 14.77
N VAL A 16 13.17 -4.58 16.01
CA VAL A 16 13.89 -5.77 16.50
C VAL A 16 12.95 -6.95 16.69
N ASP A 17 11.74 -6.71 17.20
CA ASP A 17 10.74 -7.76 17.38
C ASP A 17 10.16 -8.24 16.05
N ALA A 18 9.90 -7.33 15.10
CA ALA A 18 9.48 -7.68 13.75
C ALA A 18 10.56 -8.47 12.98
N ILE A 19 11.84 -8.07 13.07
CA ILE A 19 12.94 -8.86 12.50
C ILE A 19 13.03 -10.22 13.19
N SER A 20 12.86 -10.31 14.52
CA SER A 20 12.89 -11.59 15.23
C SER A 20 11.75 -12.53 14.78
N THR A 21 10.55 -11.97 14.59
CA THR A 21 9.35 -12.65 14.10
C THR A 21 9.53 -13.11 12.65
N PHE A 22 10.12 -12.28 11.78
CA PHE A 22 10.47 -12.65 10.41
C PHE A 22 11.49 -13.80 10.38
N LEU A 23 12.53 -13.73 11.20
CA LEU A 23 13.56 -14.77 11.28
C LEU A 23 13.04 -16.10 11.86
N LYS A 24 12.07 -16.05 12.78
CA LYS A 24 11.33 -17.22 13.29
C LYS A 24 10.44 -17.83 12.21
N LYS A 25 9.55 -17.03 11.58
CA LYS A 25 8.70 -17.45 10.45
C LYS A 25 9.50 -18.00 9.28
N GLY A 26 10.70 -17.48 9.03
CA GLY A 26 11.56 -17.88 7.92
C GLY A 26 12.26 -19.23 8.07
N GLY A 27 12.27 -19.87 9.26
CA GLY A 27 12.80 -21.22 9.53
C GLY A 27 14.32 -21.43 9.32
N LYS A 28 15.01 -20.51 8.64
CA LYS A 28 16.41 -20.64 8.20
C LYS A 28 17.46 -20.53 9.31
N ILE A 29 17.09 -20.00 10.48
CA ILE A 29 17.98 -19.95 11.65
C ILE A 29 17.83 -21.25 12.45
N LYS A 30 18.89 -22.06 12.43
CA LYS A 30 19.08 -23.13 13.43
C LYS A 30 19.46 -22.49 14.77
N VAL A 31 18.62 -22.68 15.79
CA VAL A 31 18.92 -22.33 17.18
C VAL A 31 20.04 -23.27 17.68
N PRO A 32 21.05 -22.79 18.42
CA PRO A 32 22.05 -23.66 19.05
C PRO A 32 21.41 -24.53 20.12
N GLU A 33 21.75 -25.82 20.15
CA GLU A 33 21.32 -26.81 21.16
C GLU A 33 21.45 -26.33 22.61
N TRP A 34 22.53 -25.61 22.94
CA TRP A 34 22.75 -25.07 24.28
C TRP A 34 21.94 -23.81 24.62
N ALA A 35 21.06 -23.31 23.75
CA ALA A 35 20.39 -22.02 23.92
C ALA A 35 19.61 -21.92 25.24
N ASP A 36 18.99 -23.02 25.68
CA ASP A 36 18.13 -23.05 26.86
C ASP A 36 18.94 -23.17 28.17
N LEU A 37 20.22 -23.55 28.07
CA LEU A 37 21.12 -23.78 29.20
C LEU A 37 22.05 -22.58 29.51
N VAL A 38 22.10 -21.56 28.65
CA VAL A 38 23.11 -20.49 28.74
C VAL A 38 22.55 -19.12 29.13
N LYS A 39 23.43 -18.30 29.69
CA LYS A 39 23.20 -16.85 29.87
C LYS A 39 24.07 -16.00 28.95
N LEU A 40 23.52 -14.82 28.62
CA LEU A 40 24.09 -13.87 27.66
C LEU A 40 25.48 -13.31 28.03
N GLY A 41 25.87 -13.35 29.30
CA GLY A 41 27.16 -12.83 29.77
C GLY A 41 27.45 -13.14 31.24
N ARG A 42 28.73 -13.03 31.64
CA ARG A 42 29.21 -13.30 33.02
C ARG A 42 28.68 -12.29 34.05
N ASN A 43 28.14 -11.17 33.57
CA ASN A 43 27.46 -10.11 34.34
C ASN A 43 25.98 -10.39 34.62
N LYS A 44 25.33 -11.31 33.88
CA LYS A 44 23.94 -11.70 34.17
C LYS A 44 23.91 -12.75 35.28
N GLU A 45 22.90 -12.66 36.13
CA GLU A 45 22.65 -13.60 37.22
C GLU A 45 21.84 -14.77 36.65
N LEU A 46 20.61 -14.50 36.19
CA LEU A 46 19.70 -15.43 35.52
C LEU A 46 19.95 -15.59 34.00
N ALA A 47 19.29 -16.59 33.41
CA ALA A 47 19.14 -16.80 31.97
C ALA A 47 18.06 -15.85 31.36
N PRO A 48 17.92 -15.77 30.02
CA PRO A 48 16.81 -15.04 29.39
C PRO A 48 15.45 -15.68 29.68
N ILE A 49 14.43 -14.86 29.95
CA ILE A 49 13.06 -15.32 30.26
C ILE A 49 12.27 -15.66 28.98
N ASN A 50 12.47 -14.91 27.90
CA ASN A 50 11.80 -15.14 26.62
C ASN A 50 12.44 -16.36 25.90
N PRO A 51 11.69 -17.41 25.52
CA PRO A 51 12.24 -18.56 24.80
C PRO A 51 12.83 -18.16 23.42
N ASP A 52 12.23 -17.19 22.73
CA ASP A 52 12.72 -16.68 21.44
C ASP A 52 13.92 -15.71 21.58
N TRP A 53 14.56 -15.63 22.76
CA TRP A 53 15.66 -14.69 23.01
C TRP A 53 16.78 -14.75 21.98
N TYR A 54 17.02 -15.93 21.38
CA TYR A 54 18.05 -16.11 20.37
C TYR A 54 17.71 -15.35 19.07
N TYR A 55 16.45 -15.40 18.61
CA TYR A 55 15.98 -14.63 17.46
C TYR A 55 16.07 -13.12 17.73
N VAL A 56 15.64 -12.68 18.91
CA VAL A 56 15.76 -11.27 19.36
C VAL A 56 17.23 -10.83 19.41
N ARG A 57 18.14 -11.70 19.86
CA ARG A 57 19.59 -11.43 19.88
C ARG A 57 20.18 -11.28 18.47
N VAL A 58 19.76 -12.12 17.54
CA VAL A 58 20.16 -12.07 16.13
C VAL A 58 19.62 -10.80 15.47
N ALA A 59 18.34 -10.47 15.65
CA ALA A 59 17.70 -9.26 15.14
C ALA A 59 18.40 -7.97 15.62
N SER A 60 18.67 -7.88 16.92
CA SER A 60 19.42 -6.77 17.53
C SER A 60 20.84 -6.64 16.94
N ILE A 61 21.51 -7.75 16.62
CA ILE A 61 22.83 -7.74 15.95
C ILE A 61 22.71 -7.25 14.49
N ALA A 62 21.70 -7.71 13.75
CA ALA A 62 21.47 -7.29 12.37
C ALA A 62 21.18 -5.77 12.26
N ARG A 63 20.27 -5.24 13.10
CA ARG A 63 20.03 -3.78 13.21
C ARG A 63 21.31 -3.02 13.56
N ARG A 64 22.11 -3.53 14.49
CA ARG A 64 23.34 -2.84 14.91
C ARG A 64 24.42 -2.85 13.82
N LEU A 65 24.50 -3.89 12.98
CA LEU A 65 25.33 -3.89 11.77
C LEU A 65 24.85 -2.88 10.73
N TYR A 66 23.53 -2.77 10.50
CA TYR A 66 22.96 -1.77 9.59
C TYR A 66 23.38 -0.34 9.99
N ILE A 67 23.34 -0.01 11.29
CA ILE A 67 23.65 1.34 11.78
C ILE A 67 25.16 1.58 11.89
N ARG A 68 25.96 0.56 12.26
CA ARG A 68 27.43 0.67 12.41
C ARG A 68 28.13 -0.57 11.85
N SER A 69 28.61 -0.45 10.61
CA SER A 69 29.41 -1.43 9.87
C SER A 69 30.77 -0.82 9.49
N PRO A 70 31.87 -1.59 9.44
CA PRO A 70 31.97 -3.00 9.85
C PRO A 70 32.05 -3.16 11.39
N ALA A 71 31.67 -4.32 11.91
CA ALA A 71 31.77 -4.62 13.34
C ALA A 71 32.22 -6.06 13.64
N GLY A 72 33.17 -6.20 14.56
CA GLY A 72 33.68 -7.49 15.04
C GLY A 72 33.04 -7.95 16.37
N VAL A 73 33.23 -9.24 16.71
CA VAL A 73 32.70 -9.84 17.95
C VAL A 73 33.11 -9.05 19.21
N GLY A 74 34.33 -8.49 19.24
CA GLY A 74 34.79 -7.64 20.35
C GLY A 74 33.98 -6.36 20.55
N ALA A 75 33.50 -5.73 19.48
CA ALA A 75 32.64 -4.54 19.56
C ALA A 75 31.27 -4.90 20.14
N PHE A 76 30.64 -5.97 19.64
CA PHE A 76 29.37 -6.47 20.19
C PHE A 76 29.50 -6.93 21.66
N ARG A 77 30.64 -7.47 22.06
CA ARG A 77 30.90 -7.82 23.47
C ARG A 77 30.98 -6.61 24.40
N LYS A 78 31.33 -5.43 23.88
CA LYS A 78 31.19 -4.14 24.59
C LYS A 78 29.73 -3.67 24.58
N VAL A 79 29.06 -3.68 23.42
CA VAL A 79 27.66 -3.21 23.26
C VAL A 79 26.66 -3.99 24.12
N TYR A 80 26.78 -5.31 24.22
CA TYR A 80 25.93 -6.15 25.09
C TYR A 80 26.58 -6.47 26.46
N GLY A 81 27.74 -5.87 26.75
CA GLY A 81 28.35 -5.93 28.07
C GLY A 81 27.55 -5.12 29.07
N GLY A 82 27.98 -5.10 30.33
CA GLY A 82 27.34 -4.27 31.35
C GLY A 82 27.97 -4.41 32.70
N ASN A 83 27.48 -3.64 33.66
CA ASN A 83 27.96 -3.70 35.03
C ASN A 83 27.68 -5.08 35.65
N LYS A 84 28.63 -5.60 36.43
CA LYS A 84 28.46 -6.85 37.18
C LYS A 84 28.43 -6.57 38.68
N ARG A 85 27.37 -7.04 39.35
CA ARG A 85 27.31 -7.14 40.82
C ARG A 85 28.38 -8.11 41.34
N ARG A 86 29.17 -7.69 42.33
CA ARG A 86 30.22 -8.51 42.96
C ARG A 86 29.95 -8.78 44.45
N GLY A 87 28.67 -8.90 44.82
CA GLY A 87 28.24 -8.96 46.21
C GLY A 87 28.54 -7.64 46.91
N VAL A 88 29.41 -7.69 47.92
CA VAL A 88 29.86 -6.53 48.72
C VAL A 88 30.97 -5.72 48.03
N ARG A 89 31.67 -6.28 47.03
CA ARG A 89 32.73 -5.56 46.30
C ARG A 89 32.13 -4.61 45.25
N PRO A 90 32.77 -3.44 44.98
CA PRO A 90 32.31 -2.50 43.96
C PRO A 90 32.03 -3.15 42.59
N ASN A 91 31.02 -2.62 41.91
CA ASN A 91 30.59 -3.14 40.61
C ASN A 91 31.57 -2.71 39.51
N HIS A 92 31.88 -3.61 38.58
CA HIS A 92 32.71 -3.29 37.41
C HIS A 92 32.03 -3.75 36.11
N PHE A 93 32.31 -3.04 35.02
CA PHE A 93 31.87 -3.42 33.68
C PHE A 93 32.52 -4.74 33.23
N VAL A 94 31.71 -5.67 32.70
CA VAL A 94 32.15 -6.97 32.18
C VAL A 94 31.57 -7.21 30.78
N LEU A 95 32.41 -7.72 29.89
CA LEU A 95 32.07 -8.05 28.50
C LEU A 95 31.06 -9.21 28.40
N ALA A 96 30.19 -9.15 27.39
CA ALA A 96 29.22 -10.21 27.09
C ALA A 96 29.87 -11.53 26.63
N SER A 97 29.05 -12.60 26.56
CA SER A 97 29.47 -13.89 26.02
C SER A 97 29.86 -13.79 24.54
N GLY A 98 31.12 -14.09 24.24
CA GLY A 98 31.61 -14.13 22.86
C GLY A 98 31.03 -15.29 22.05
N ALA A 99 30.60 -16.38 22.69
CA ALA A 99 30.03 -17.56 22.03
C ALA A 99 28.67 -17.25 21.38
N VAL A 100 27.75 -16.65 22.16
CA VAL A 100 26.41 -16.24 21.70
C VAL A 100 26.50 -15.32 20.48
N ILE A 101 27.29 -14.24 20.61
CA ILE A 101 27.50 -13.25 19.55
C ILE A 101 28.13 -13.89 18.30
N ARG A 102 29.14 -14.77 18.49
CA ARG A 102 29.81 -15.45 17.37
C ARG A 102 28.85 -16.35 16.61
N LYS A 103 28.03 -17.17 17.31
CA LYS A 103 27.02 -18.03 16.67
C LYS A 103 25.93 -17.19 15.99
N SER A 104 25.38 -16.17 16.64
CA SER A 104 24.37 -15.28 16.04
C SER A 104 24.82 -14.67 14.71
N LEU A 105 26.09 -14.23 14.64
CA LEU A 105 26.70 -13.73 13.41
C LEU A 105 27.00 -14.83 12.37
N GLN A 106 27.30 -16.07 12.79
CA GLN A 106 27.42 -17.21 11.88
C GLN A 106 26.07 -17.62 11.27
N SER A 107 24.98 -17.55 12.05
CA SER A 107 23.62 -17.80 11.55
C SER A 107 23.18 -16.75 10.53
N LEU A 108 23.51 -15.48 10.72
CA LEU A 108 23.28 -14.42 9.73
C LEU A 108 24.13 -14.58 8.45
N GLU A 109 25.36 -15.09 8.59
CA GLU A 109 26.24 -15.42 7.47
C GLU A 109 25.68 -16.60 6.65
N ALA A 110 25.08 -17.61 7.31
CA ALA A 110 24.39 -18.72 6.64
C ALA A 110 23.13 -18.28 5.87
N ILE A 111 22.42 -17.25 6.33
CA ILE A 111 21.29 -16.64 5.59
C ILE A 111 21.77 -15.76 4.41
N LYS A 112 23.08 -15.49 4.29
CA LYS A 112 23.68 -14.47 3.38
C LYS A 112 23.22 -13.04 3.66
N TRP A 113 22.73 -12.76 4.88
CA TRP A 113 22.43 -11.39 5.35
C TRP A 113 23.69 -10.65 5.81
N VAL A 114 24.74 -11.37 6.21
CA VAL A 114 25.99 -10.80 6.73
C VAL A 114 27.19 -11.37 5.99
N GLU A 115 28.11 -10.50 5.61
CA GLU A 115 29.36 -10.80 4.92
C GLU A 115 30.55 -10.51 5.85
N LYS A 116 31.69 -11.15 5.59
CA LYS A 116 32.99 -10.72 6.15
C LYS A 116 33.49 -9.52 5.35
N ASP A 117 34.18 -8.59 5.99
CA ASP A 117 34.75 -7.43 5.32
C ASP A 117 36.28 -7.49 5.25
N ALA A 118 36.86 -6.94 4.18
CA ALA A 118 38.30 -6.98 3.94
C ALA A 118 39.10 -6.19 4.99
N SER A 119 38.55 -5.07 5.49
CA SER A 119 39.10 -4.31 6.60
C SER A 119 38.87 -4.96 7.98
N GLY A 120 38.33 -6.18 8.01
CA GLY A 120 38.11 -6.97 9.20
C GLY A 120 36.72 -6.81 9.83
N GLY A 121 36.31 -7.84 10.58
CA GLY A 121 34.96 -7.91 11.16
C GLY A 121 33.91 -8.39 10.14
N ARG A 122 32.68 -7.90 10.29
CA ARG A 122 31.52 -8.26 9.46
C ARG A 122 30.71 -7.03 9.09
N LYS A 123 30.08 -7.07 7.91
CA LYS A 123 29.18 -6.06 7.34
C LYS A 123 27.84 -6.68 6.96
N LEU A 124 26.79 -5.87 6.80
CA LEU A 124 25.51 -6.34 6.26
C LEU A 124 25.61 -6.44 4.73
N SER A 125 25.06 -7.50 4.13
CA SER A 125 25.05 -7.66 2.66
C SER A 125 24.02 -6.73 2.01
N LYS A 126 24.11 -6.53 0.69
CA LYS A 126 23.08 -5.79 -0.07
C LYS A 126 21.69 -6.43 0.07
N GLN A 127 21.64 -7.77 0.16
CA GLN A 127 20.39 -8.50 0.40
C GLN A 127 19.87 -8.26 1.82
N GLY A 128 20.74 -8.33 2.83
CA GLY A 128 20.39 -8.03 4.23
C GLY A 128 19.89 -6.60 4.42
N GLN A 129 20.51 -5.60 3.76
CA GLN A 129 20.00 -4.23 3.75
C GLN A 129 18.59 -4.16 3.17
N LYS A 130 18.38 -4.71 1.96
CA LYS A 130 17.08 -4.69 1.27
C LYS A 130 15.98 -5.40 2.05
N ASP A 131 16.27 -6.53 2.71
CA ASP A 131 15.29 -7.24 3.53
C ASP A 131 14.97 -6.48 4.82
N LEU A 132 15.96 -5.88 5.50
CA LEU A 132 15.70 -5.07 6.70
C LEU A 132 14.93 -3.78 6.38
N ASP A 133 15.25 -3.09 5.27
CA ASP A 133 14.52 -1.89 4.84
C ASP A 133 13.08 -2.22 4.38
N ARG A 134 12.85 -3.40 3.80
CA ARG A 134 11.49 -3.91 3.55
C ARG A 134 10.70 -4.10 4.86
N ILE A 135 11.30 -4.70 5.89
CA ILE A 135 10.65 -4.89 7.20
C ILE A 135 10.38 -3.52 7.86
N ALA A 136 11.29 -2.55 7.72
CA ALA A 136 11.07 -1.18 8.20
C ALA A 136 9.91 -0.48 7.48
N ALA A 137 9.78 -0.63 6.17
CA ALA A 137 8.64 -0.12 5.41
C ALA A 137 7.31 -0.77 5.85
N GLN A 138 7.32 -2.07 6.18
CA GLN A 138 6.15 -2.80 6.70
C GLN A 138 5.75 -2.42 8.14
N LEU A 139 6.56 -1.65 8.86
CA LEU A 139 6.22 -1.13 10.20
C LEU A 139 5.81 0.34 10.18
N ARG A 140 6.37 1.18 9.29
CA ARG A 140 5.96 2.59 9.17
C ARG A 140 4.55 2.73 8.63
N PHE A 141 4.22 1.98 7.58
CA PHE A 141 2.90 2.01 6.99
C PHE A 141 2.01 0.97 7.66
N ASP A 142 0.74 1.33 7.90
CA ASP A 142 -0.27 0.41 8.42
C ASP A 142 -0.27 -0.88 7.58
N SER A 143 -0.02 -2.02 8.22
CA SER A 143 0.17 -3.31 7.54
C SER A 143 -1.06 -3.78 6.78
N ASP A 144 -2.22 -3.21 7.09
CA ASP A 144 -3.50 -3.57 6.49
C ASP A 144 -3.85 -2.63 5.32
N ALA A 145 -3.07 -1.57 5.05
CA ALA A 145 -3.33 -0.62 3.97
C ALA A 145 -3.31 -1.29 2.58
N ILE A 146 -4.38 -1.08 1.81
CA ILE A 146 -4.53 -1.60 0.43
C ILE A 146 -4.30 -0.48 -0.60
N GLU A 147 -4.96 0.66 -0.41
CA GLU A 147 -5.21 1.63 -1.49
C GLU A 147 -5.29 3.06 -0.94
N ILE A 148 -4.55 4.00 -1.54
CA ILE A 148 -4.62 5.42 -1.19
C ILE A 148 -5.75 6.04 -2.01
N ILE A 149 -6.76 6.55 -1.32
CA ILE A 149 -7.96 7.19 -1.89
C ILE A 149 -7.67 8.66 -2.19
N LEU A 150 -6.95 9.34 -1.29
CA LEU A 150 -6.64 10.76 -1.41
C LEU A 150 -5.33 11.09 -0.70
N GLN A 151 -4.64 12.12 -1.19
CA GLN A 151 -3.40 12.64 -0.61
C GLN A 151 -3.41 14.18 -0.60
N CYS A 152 -2.78 14.78 0.41
CA CYS A 152 -2.49 16.21 0.50
C CYS A 152 -1.00 16.41 0.76
N THR A 153 -0.44 17.50 0.24
CA THR A 153 1.00 17.78 0.26
C THR A 153 1.55 18.07 1.67
N GLN A 154 0.76 18.75 2.50
CA GLN A 154 1.13 19.18 3.86
C GLN A 154 -0.10 19.39 4.76
N ALA A 155 -0.12 18.65 5.87
CA ALA A 155 -1.03 18.80 6.99
C ALA A 155 -0.26 18.76 8.33
N ALA A 156 -0.94 19.18 9.40
CA ALA A 156 -0.41 19.13 10.77
C ALA A 156 -1.53 18.73 11.76
N PHE A 157 -1.18 17.94 12.78
CA PHE A 157 -2.13 17.53 13.82
C PHE A 157 -1.96 18.32 15.14
N TYR A 158 -3.07 18.83 15.65
CA TYR A 158 -3.20 19.55 16.91
C TYR A 158 -4.19 18.81 17.82
N GLU A 159 -3.98 18.84 19.13
CA GLU A 159 -4.92 18.30 20.12
C GLU A 159 -5.45 19.42 21.01
N PHE A 160 -6.70 19.33 21.46
CA PHE A 160 -7.33 20.34 22.30
C PHE A 160 -7.41 19.87 23.75
N ASP A 161 -6.69 20.58 24.62
CA ASP A 161 -6.61 20.29 26.05
C ASP A 161 -7.81 20.90 26.78
N LEU A 162 -8.78 20.05 27.10
CA LEU A 162 -10.09 20.43 27.65
C LEU A 162 -10.01 21.15 29.01
N THR A 163 -8.93 20.96 29.79
CA THR A 163 -8.70 21.65 31.06
C THR A 163 -8.36 23.13 30.86
N ASP A 164 -7.43 23.38 29.93
CA ASP A 164 -6.80 24.68 29.73
C ASP A 164 -7.51 25.48 28.64
N ASN A 165 -8.37 24.82 27.85
CA ASN A 165 -9.03 25.33 26.63
C ASN A 165 -8.01 25.86 25.60
N THR A 166 -6.83 25.24 25.56
CA THR A 166 -5.76 25.55 24.60
C THR A 166 -5.57 24.39 23.63
N TRP A 167 -4.93 24.68 22.50
CA TRP A 167 -4.52 23.67 21.52
C TRP A 167 -3.03 23.39 21.67
N SER A 168 -2.67 22.16 21.97
CA SER A 168 -1.28 21.70 22.00
C SER A 168 -0.84 21.20 20.62
N THR A 169 0.36 21.60 20.21
CA THR A 169 0.95 21.16 18.94
C THR A 169 1.62 19.81 19.16
N LYS A 170 1.13 18.74 18.51
CA LYS A 170 1.95 17.53 18.37
C LYS A 170 2.91 17.76 17.20
N ASP A 171 4.16 17.31 17.32
CA ASP A 171 5.17 17.45 16.25
C ASP A 171 4.91 16.44 15.10
N GLN A 172 3.65 16.34 14.67
CA GLN A 172 3.09 15.44 13.66
C GLN A 172 2.72 16.27 12.41
N VAL A 173 3.74 16.58 11.61
CA VAL A 173 3.64 17.42 10.40
C VAL A 173 4.18 16.66 9.20
N GLY A 174 3.42 16.65 8.10
CA GLY A 174 3.77 15.93 6.87
C GLY A 174 2.61 15.79 5.89
N PRO A 175 2.75 15.00 4.81
CA PRO A 175 1.67 14.75 3.88
C PRO A 175 0.58 13.90 4.54
N LEU A 176 -0.68 14.24 4.24
CA LEU A 176 -1.85 13.49 4.69
C LEU A 176 -2.27 12.49 3.61
N PHE A 177 -2.65 11.30 4.03
CA PHE A 177 -3.23 10.25 3.20
C PHE A 177 -4.57 9.80 3.80
N VAL A 178 -5.58 9.64 2.95
CA VAL A 178 -6.82 8.91 3.25
C VAL A 178 -6.77 7.61 2.48
N TYR A 179 -6.94 6.47 3.15
CA TYR A 179 -6.65 5.16 2.57
C TYR A 179 -7.60 4.06 3.06
N LYS A 180 -7.72 3.00 2.25
CA LYS A 180 -8.52 1.80 2.52
C LYS A 180 -7.66 0.72 3.19
N ARG A 181 -8.27 -0.02 4.13
CA ARG A 181 -7.66 -1.06 4.96
C ARG A 181 -8.34 -2.41 4.74
N SER A 182 -7.56 -3.49 4.78
CA SER A 182 -8.02 -4.88 4.61
C SER A 182 -8.79 -5.42 5.82
N THR A 183 -8.53 -4.87 7.00
CA THR A 183 -9.24 -5.14 8.26
C THR A 183 -10.25 -4.02 8.56
N TYR A 184 -11.27 -4.33 9.35
CA TYR A 184 -12.10 -3.29 9.97
C TYR A 184 -11.28 -2.57 11.06
N PRO A 185 -11.42 -1.25 11.24
CA PRO A 185 -12.15 -0.30 10.40
C PRO A 185 -11.49 -0.15 9.02
N HIS A 186 -12.31 -0.20 7.97
CA HIS A 186 -11.88 -0.33 6.57
C HIS A 186 -11.29 0.95 5.95
N TYR A 187 -11.29 2.06 6.67
CA TYR A 187 -10.79 3.34 6.18
C TYR A 187 -10.05 4.08 7.30
N ALA A 188 -8.99 4.80 6.96
CA ALA A 188 -8.24 5.61 7.91
C ALA A 188 -7.60 6.85 7.27
N ILE A 189 -7.25 7.79 8.13
CA ILE A 189 -6.45 8.98 7.84
C ILE A 189 -5.05 8.74 8.43
N MET A 190 -4.00 9.08 7.69
CA MET A 190 -2.62 9.09 8.19
C MET A 190 -1.95 10.42 7.84
N ILE A 191 -1.20 11.02 8.78
CA ILE A 191 -0.24 12.09 8.47
C ILE A 191 1.15 11.52 8.71
N ALA A 192 1.88 11.28 7.61
CA ALA A 192 3.19 10.66 7.64
C ALA A 192 4.25 11.68 8.10
N ASN A 193 4.74 11.51 9.32
CA ASN A 193 5.61 12.45 10.00
C ASN A 193 7.00 12.49 9.36
N ARG A 194 7.44 13.70 9.01
CA ARG A 194 8.77 13.96 8.43
C ARG A 194 9.83 14.33 9.47
N GLN A 195 9.44 14.62 10.72
CA GLN A 195 10.33 15.13 11.78
C GLN A 195 10.50 14.14 12.95
N SER A 196 9.52 13.28 13.24
CA SER A 196 9.61 12.25 14.28
C SER A 196 9.39 10.81 13.76
N LEU A 197 9.47 9.84 14.67
CA LEU A 197 9.19 8.42 14.42
C LEU A 197 7.69 8.07 14.51
N GLN A 198 6.86 8.95 15.09
CA GLN A 198 5.42 8.72 15.24
C GLN A 198 4.64 9.40 14.12
N ASP A 199 4.19 8.58 13.16
CA ASP A 199 3.17 8.94 12.18
C ASP A 199 1.81 9.04 12.90
N PHE A 200 0.99 10.03 12.55
CA PHE A 200 -0.39 10.11 13.05
C PHE A 200 -1.25 9.14 12.24
N VAL A 201 -1.97 8.24 12.90
CA VAL A 201 -2.97 7.37 12.26
C VAL A 201 -4.29 7.47 13.04
N GLN A 202 -5.36 7.80 12.33
CA GLN A 202 -6.70 7.94 12.87
C GLN A 202 -7.67 7.12 12.01
N PRO A 203 -8.17 5.98 12.52
CA PRO A 203 -9.20 5.23 11.83
C PRO A 203 -10.51 6.02 11.69
N ILE A 204 -11.22 5.80 10.58
CA ILE A 204 -12.54 6.35 10.31
C ILE A 204 -13.57 5.31 10.78
N GLU A 205 -14.28 5.64 11.85
CA GLU A 205 -15.26 4.78 12.51
C GLU A 205 -16.66 5.43 12.49
N GLU A 206 -17.70 4.67 12.80
CA GLU A 206 -19.07 5.18 12.84
C GLU A 206 -19.28 6.31 13.85
N THR A 207 -18.67 6.20 15.05
CA THR A 207 -18.72 7.22 16.11
C THR A 207 -17.80 8.43 15.85
N PHE A 208 -17.03 8.42 14.76
CA PHE A 208 -16.07 9.46 14.43
C PHE A 208 -16.81 10.75 14.09
N SER A 209 -16.79 11.75 14.97
CA SER A 209 -17.49 13.03 14.73
C SER A 209 -16.54 14.05 14.09
N LEU A 210 -17.05 14.84 13.13
CA LEU A 210 -16.26 15.74 12.29
C LEU A 210 -16.97 17.08 12.11
N LYS A 211 -16.18 18.15 12.14
CA LYS A 211 -16.62 19.51 11.81
C LYS A 211 -15.61 20.18 10.89
N TYR A 212 -16.10 20.74 9.79
CA TYR A 212 -15.33 21.61 8.90
C TYR A 212 -15.31 23.02 9.47
N ASP A 213 -14.12 23.59 9.63
CA ASP A 213 -13.94 24.98 10.02
C ASP A 213 -12.59 25.46 9.43
N PRO A 214 -12.56 25.93 8.18
CA PRO A 214 -11.34 26.06 7.39
C PRO A 214 -10.32 27.02 8.01
N PRO A 215 -9.00 26.77 7.85
CA PRO A 215 -8.36 25.65 7.14
C PRO A 215 -8.32 24.31 7.90
N TYR A 216 -9.12 24.11 8.95
CA TYR A 216 -9.07 22.94 9.82
C TYR A 216 -10.23 21.95 9.58
N ILE A 217 -9.94 20.67 9.81
CA ILE A 217 -10.92 19.61 10.04
C ILE A 217 -10.83 19.20 11.51
N LEU A 218 -11.87 19.52 12.28
CA LEU A 218 -11.97 19.17 13.69
C LEU A 218 -12.58 17.76 13.83
N ILE A 219 -12.00 16.97 14.73
CA ILE A 219 -12.30 15.55 14.98
C ILE A 219 -12.69 15.40 16.45
N HIS A 220 -13.72 14.62 16.74
CA HIS A 220 -13.98 14.08 18.08
C HIS A 220 -13.74 12.58 18.08
N ARG A 221 -12.90 12.11 19.01
CA ARG A 221 -12.53 10.70 19.18
C ARG A 221 -13.40 10.01 20.23
N LYS A 222 -13.32 8.67 20.29
CA LYS A 222 -14.01 7.81 21.28
C LYS A 222 -13.58 8.04 22.73
N ASP A 223 -12.39 8.59 22.95
CA ASP A 223 -11.84 8.94 24.27
C ASP A 223 -12.29 10.34 24.77
N GLY A 224 -13.14 11.04 24.00
CA GLY A 224 -13.58 12.41 24.30
C GLY A 224 -12.56 13.49 23.94
N SER A 225 -11.37 13.13 23.44
CA SER A 225 -10.40 14.12 22.97
C SER A 225 -10.84 14.75 21.65
N ILE A 226 -10.57 16.05 21.52
CA ILE A 226 -10.82 16.82 20.30
C ILE A 226 -9.47 17.00 19.59
N GLY A 227 -9.41 16.58 18.33
CA GLY A 227 -8.28 16.76 17.43
C GLY A 227 -8.58 17.81 16.35
N GLY A 228 -7.53 18.43 15.83
CA GLY A 228 -7.61 19.38 14.73
C GLY A 228 -6.56 19.04 13.68
N ILE A 229 -6.99 18.67 12.48
CA ILE A 229 -6.11 18.54 11.32
C ILE A 229 -6.12 19.89 10.59
N TRP A 230 -5.00 20.60 10.60
CA TRP A 230 -4.78 21.73 9.69
C TRP A 230 -4.31 21.22 8.33
N ILE A 231 -4.85 21.78 7.25
CA ILE A 231 -4.51 21.44 5.85
C ILE A 231 -4.07 22.71 5.13
N TYR A 232 -2.98 22.63 4.35
CA TYR A 232 -2.56 23.75 3.51
C TYR A 232 -3.49 23.92 2.29
N GLY A 233 -4.18 25.05 2.22
CA GLY A 233 -5.13 25.38 1.16
C GLY A 233 -6.57 24.97 1.50
N GLU A 234 -7.49 25.93 1.45
CA GLU A 234 -8.89 25.69 1.82
C GLU A 234 -9.59 24.68 0.90
N ASP A 235 -9.24 24.64 -0.39
CA ASP A 235 -9.90 23.75 -1.35
C ASP A 235 -9.41 22.29 -1.25
N GLU A 236 -8.13 22.07 -0.88
CA GLU A 236 -7.68 20.74 -0.43
C GLU A 236 -8.43 20.33 0.85
N CYS A 237 -8.61 21.26 1.80
CA CYS A 237 -9.36 21.02 3.04
C CYS A 237 -10.83 20.67 2.79
N LYS A 238 -11.55 21.40 1.92
CA LYS A 238 -12.93 21.10 1.47
C LYS A 238 -13.02 19.70 0.86
N ARG A 239 -12.13 19.39 -0.10
CA ARG A 239 -12.11 18.11 -0.81
C ARG A 239 -11.88 16.93 0.14
N ILE A 240 -10.95 17.06 1.07
CA ILE A 240 -10.62 16.02 2.04
C ILE A 240 -11.75 15.84 3.07
N PHE A 241 -12.34 16.94 3.57
CA PHE A 241 -13.50 16.87 4.47
C PHE A 241 -14.68 16.13 3.84
N ILE A 242 -15.05 16.50 2.60
CA ILE A 242 -16.14 15.86 1.85
C ILE A 242 -15.88 14.36 1.65
N GLU A 243 -14.66 13.96 1.32
CA GLU A 243 -14.37 12.53 1.13
C GLU A 243 -14.42 11.74 2.45
N ILE A 244 -13.86 12.27 3.54
CA ILE A 244 -13.91 11.61 4.85
C ILE A 244 -15.37 11.49 5.33
N GLN A 245 -16.25 12.46 5.04
CA GLN A 245 -17.69 12.32 5.30
C GLN A 245 -18.29 11.13 4.54
N LYS A 246 -18.10 11.06 3.22
CA LYS A 246 -18.59 9.91 2.40
C LYS A 246 -18.10 8.58 2.95
N LEU A 247 -16.81 8.46 3.27
CA LEU A 247 -16.22 7.22 3.76
C LEU A 247 -16.80 6.81 5.12
N ARG A 248 -17.06 7.75 6.02
CA ARG A 248 -17.73 7.46 7.29
C ARG A 248 -19.18 7.01 7.08
N ASP A 249 -19.91 7.66 6.18
CA ASP A 249 -21.32 7.33 5.95
C ASP A 249 -21.48 6.01 5.16
N LEU A 250 -20.46 5.60 4.38
CA LEU A 250 -20.32 4.23 3.88
C LEU A 250 -20.12 3.22 5.03
N VAL A 251 -19.21 3.46 5.98
CA VAL A 251 -18.99 2.58 7.15
C VAL A 251 -20.28 2.39 7.97
N LYS A 252 -21.12 3.43 8.10
CA LYS A 252 -22.46 3.30 8.71
C LYS A 252 -23.38 2.38 7.92
N SER A 253 -23.39 2.49 6.58
CA SER A 253 -24.25 1.64 5.74
C SER A 253 -23.80 0.18 5.74
N GLU A 254 -22.49 -0.09 5.85
CA GLU A 254 -21.93 -1.43 6.00
C GLU A 254 -22.29 -2.04 7.37
N ASN A 255 -22.17 -1.27 8.46
CA ASN A 255 -22.57 -1.70 9.81
C ASN A 255 -24.10 -1.91 9.94
N GLY A 256 -24.90 -1.06 9.29
CA GLY A 256 -26.36 -0.99 9.47
C GLY A 256 -27.15 -2.22 8.99
N GLN A 257 -26.53 -3.11 8.21
CA GLN A 257 -27.14 -4.40 7.83
C GLN A 257 -26.89 -5.52 8.85
N GLY A 258 -26.18 -5.23 9.94
CA GLY A 258 -25.72 -6.21 10.94
C GLY A 258 -26.60 -6.43 12.19
N SER A 259 -27.70 -5.71 12.38
CA SER A 259 -28.58 -5.92 13.55
C SER A 259 -30.05 -5.57 13.31
N GLY A 260 -30.89 -6.60 13.17
CA GLY A 260 -32.34 -6.47 13.00
C GLY A 260 -33.10 -6.22 14.31
N VAL A 261 -32.84 -5.09 14.99
CA VAL A 261 -33.66 -4.65 16.14
C VAL A 261 -34.07 -3.19 15.95
N LYS A 262 -35.36 -2.96 15.69
CA LYS A 262 -35.94 -1.60 15.79
C LYS A 262 -35.97 -1.19 17.26
N VAL A 263 -35.30 -0.09 17.59
CA VAL A 263 -35.51 0.64 18.85
C VAL A 263 -35.90 2.07 18.48
N ASP A 264 -37.20 2.35 18.53
CA ASP A 264 -37.73 3.68 18.20
C ASP A 264 -37.54 4.66 19.37
N LEU A 265 -37.14 5.89 19.01
CA LEU A 265 -37.19 7.14 19.77
C LEU A 265 -36.88 7.11 21.29
N LEU A 266 -35.60 7.31 21.64
CA LEU A 266 -35.22 8.25 22.70
C LEU A 266 -34.02 9.12 22.26
N LYS A 267 -34.10 10.44 22.47
CA LYS A 267 -33.00 11.37 22.19
C LYS A 267 -32.02 11.39 23.38
N SER A 268 -30.86 10.74 23.26
CA SER A 268 -29.86 10.77 24.34
C SER A 268 -29.22 12.16 24.49
N PRO A 269 -28.90 12.60 25.72
CA PRO A 269 -28.35 13.94 25.97
C PRO A 269 -26.89 14.11 25.51
N GLU A 270 -26.15 13.01 25.34
CA GLU A 270 -24.69 13.01 25.11
C GLU A 270 -24.29 13.73 23.82
N LYS A 271 -25.08 13.56 22.74
CA LYS A 271 -24.85 14.22 21.44
C LYS A 271 -25.00 15.75 21.52
N LEU A 272 -25.74 16.27 22.50
CA LEU A 272 -25.86 17.72 22.73
C LEU A 272 -24.58 18.28 23.39
N SER A 273 -23.96 17.52 24.30
CA SER A 273 -22.64 17.87 24.87
C SER A 273 -21.54 17.87 23.79
N GLU A 274 -21.42 16.82 22.97
CA GLU A 274 -20.40 16.72 21.91
C GLU A 274 -20.48 17.87 20.89
N LEU A 275 -21.70 18.22 20.46
CA LEU A 275 -21.93 19.34 19.54
C LEU A 275 -21.69 20.71 20.20
N SER A 276 -21.70 20.79 21.54
CA SER A 276 -21.35 22.01 22.28
C SER A 276 -19.84 22.17 22.46
N THR A 277 -19.09 21.09 22.71
CA THR A 277 -17.63 21.14 22.87
C THR A 277 -16.94 21.43 21.53
N LEU A 278 -17.41 20.82 20.43
CA LEU A 278 -16.97 21.14 19.06
C LEU A 278 -17.40 22.53 18.57
N LYS A 279 -18.35 23.21 19.23
CA LYS A 279 -18.62 24.64 19.00
C LYS A 279 -17.58 25.51 19.71
N LYS A 280 -17.39 25.32 21.01
CA LYS A 280 -16.38 26.03 21.83
C LYS A 280 -14.97 25.93 21.24
N ALA A 281 -14.51 24.72 20.90
CA ALA A 281 -13.16 24.50 20.35
C ALA A 281 -12.93 25.27 19.03
N ALA A 282 -13.96 25.36 18.18
CA ALA A 282 -13.91 26.11 16.92
C ALA A 282 -13.96 27.63 17.11
N GLU A 283 -14.75 28.12 18.06
CA GLU A 283 -14.78 29.55 18.42
C GLU A 283 -13.40 30.01 18.92
N ILE A 284 -12.70 29.16 19.67
CA ILE A 284 -11.30 29.40 20.09
C ILE A 284 -10.34 29.42 18.88
N VAL A 285 -10.49 28.49 17.91
CA VAL A 285 -9.68 28.50 16.67
C VAL A 285 -9.84 29.80 15.88
N LYS A 286 -11.07 30.35 15.78
CA LYS A 286 -11.33 31.62 15.09
C LYS A 286 -10.69 32.81 15.80
N ASN A 287 -10.70 32.80 17.13
CA ASN A 287 -10.07 33.83 17.95
C ASN A 287 -8.54 33.71 17.99
N THR A 288 -7.95 32.56 17.64
CA THR A 288 -6.49 32.34 17.66
C THR A 288 -6.04 31.38 16.56
N PRO A 289 -5.91 31.84 15.30
CA PRO A 289 -5.54 30.99 14.17
C PRO A 289 -4.10 30.45 14.29
N MET A 290 -3.99 29.13 14.22
CA MET A 290 -2.78 28.33 14.39
C MET A 290 -2.12 27.98 13.05
N THR A 291 -1.14 28.78 12.64
CA THR A 291 -0.25 28.44 11.52
C THR A 291 1.02 27.75 12.03
N PRO A 292 1.64 26.83 11.27
CA PRO A 292 2.90 26.19 11.64
C PRO A 292 4.02 27.19 11.98
N GLU A 293 4.08 28.33 11.29
CA GLU A 293 5.10 29.37 11.48
C GLU A 293 5.03 30.07 12.85
N LYS A 294 3.85 30.15 13.49
CA LYS A 294 3.72 30.72 14.85
C LYS A 294 4.23 29.79 15.95
N VAL A 295 4.52 28.52 15.65
CA VAL A 295 4.97 27.54 16.63
C VAL A 295 6.44 27.76 17.03
N GLU A 296 7.30 28.19 16.10
CA GLU A 296 8.71 28.47 16.42
C GLU A 296 8.88 29.71 17.30
N SER A 297 8.11 30.78 17.03
CA SER A 297 8.18 32.03 17.81
C SER A 297 7.56 31.90 19.21
N SER A 298 6.53 31.06 19.36
CA SER A 298 5.91 30.76 20.66
C SER A 298 6.77 29.81 21.50
N LYS A 299 7.33 28.71 20.95
CA LYS A 299 8.30 27.85 21.67
C LYS A 299 9.48 28.68 22.22
N LYS A 300 10.06 29.55 21.40
CA LYS A 300 11.17 30.45 21.80
C LYS A 300 10.79 31.46 22.90
N SER A 301 9.53 31.93 22.89
CA SER A 301 8.98 32.84 23.90
C SER A 301 8.61 32.13 25.21
N GLN A 302 8.39 30.82 25.19
CA GLN A 302 8.17 29.99 26.38
C GLN A 302 9.50 29.59 27.04
N GLU A 303 10.54 29.26 26.26
CA GLU A 303 11.90 29.02 26.79
C GLU A 303 12.43 30.23 27.58
N ILE A 304 12.33 31.45 27.02
CA ILE A 304 12.75 32.69 27.70
C ILE A 304 11.95 32.91 29.00
N LYS A 305 10.65 32.57 29.03
CA LYS A 305 9.84 32.68 30.26
C LYS A 305 10.21 31.61 31.30
N ALA A 306 10.62 30.42 30.87
CA ALA A 306 11.08 29.36 31.78
C ALA A 306 12.43 29.72 32.43
N GLU A 307 13.39 30.29 31.69
CA GLU A 307 14.63 30.80 32.27
C GLU A 307 14.38 31.94 33.28
N VAL A 308 13.57 32.93 32.90
CA VAL A 308 13.24 34.07 33.78
C VAL A 308 12.49 33.64 35.05
N ALA A 309 11.65 32.60 34.99
CA ALA A 309 10.99 32.04 36.17
C ALA A 309 11.94 31.28 37.12
N SER A 310 13.13 30.87 36.67
CA SER A 310 14.09 30.09 37.47
C SER A 310 15.02 30.93 38.35
N SER A 311 15.00 32.27 38.22
CA SER A 311 16.04 33.16 38.75
C SER A 311 15.50 34.33 39.57
N ASN A 312 14.80 34.08 40.68
CA ASN A 312 14.59 35.09 41.74
C ASN A 312 14.19 34.50 43.11
N THR A 313 15.18 33.99 43.85
CA THR A 313 15.15 33.99 45.33
C THR A 313 16.52 34.36 45.87
N THR A 314 16.56 35.39 46.70
CA THR A 314 17.77 36.01 47.26
C THR A 314 18.36 35.18 48.42
N GLU A 315 19.69 35.16 48.59
CA GLU A 315 20.35 35.85 49.72
C GLU A 315 21.89 35.87 49.68
N ARG A 316 22.42 37.11 49.76
CA ARG A 316 23.58 37.61 50.57
C ARG A 316 24.97 36.93 50.52
N SER A 317 25.95 37.74 50.05
CA SER A 317 27.32 37.95 50.58
C SER A 317 28.34 36.77 50.51
N ASN A 318 29.60 36.92 50.02
CA ASN A 318 30.54 38.05 50.11
C ASN A 318 31.60 38.13 48.98
N VAL A 319 32.09 39.36 48.72
CA VAL A 319 33.50 39.83 48.53
C VAL A 319 34.61 38.74 48.46
N ARG A 320 35.64 38.74 47.56
CA ARG A 320 36.05 39.51 46.34
C ARG A 320 37.11 38.66 45.55
N PRO A 321 37.47 38.98 44.29
CA PRO A 321 38.35 38.14 43.43
C PRO A 321 39.84 38.55 43.39
N VAL A 322 40.74 37.65 42.93
CA VAL A 322 42.18 37.93 42.67
C VAL A 322 42.71 37.25 41.38
N ALA A 323 43.25 38.10 40.48
CA ALA A 323 44.29 37.91 39.45
C ALA A 323 44.52 36.57 38.68
N LEU A 324 44.12 36.57 37.41
CA LEU A 324 45.01 36.66 36.21
C LEU A 324 46.24 35.73 36.05
N ARG A 325 46.31 35.02 34.91
CA ARG A 325 47.49 35.00 34.01
C ARG A 325 47.16 34.52 32.58
N THR A 326 47.74 35.18 31.59
CA THR A 326 47.67 34.89 30.14
C THR A 326 48.82 33.96 29.71
N LEU A 327 48.73 33.34 28.52
CA LEU A 327 49.83 33.25 27.54
C LEU A 327 49.31 32.83 26.14
N ASP A 328 50.13 33.08 25.12
CA ASP A 328 49.73 33.31 23.71
C ASP A 328 49.47 32.09 22.79
N GLY A 329 49.09 32.38 21.53
CA GLY A 329 48.80 31.43 20.44
C GLY A 329 50.03 30.97 19.61
N PRO A 330 49.91 30.74 18.28
CA PRO A 330 49.34 31.72 17.35
C PRO A 330 48.34 31.15 16.29
N ARG A 331 47.98 31.99 15.31
CA ARG A 331 46.99 31.73 14.24
C ARG A 331 47.64 31.43 12.88
N LEU A 332 46.94 30.69 12.01
CA LEU A 332 46.94 30.95 10.56
C LEU A 332 45.49 31.16 10.05
N LYS A 333 45.35 31.73 8.84
CA LYS A 333 44.17 32.52 8.43
C LYS A 333 44.03 32.58 6.90
N LYS A 334 42.85 33.03 6.42
CA LYS A 334 42.51 33.41 5.01
C LYS A 334 42.26 32.23 4.05
N ASN A 335 41.44 32.33 2.99
CA ASN A 335 40.68 33.46 2.44
C ASN A 335 39.38 33.00 1.73
N PHE A 336 38.36 33.87 1.67
CA PHE A 336 37.24 33.80 0.70
C PHE A 336 37.47 34.85 -0.40
N ARG A 337 37.09 34.55 -1.66
CA ARG A 337 36.71 35.54 -2.70
C ARG A 337 35.70 34.94 -3.69
N ASN A 338 34.82 35.79 -4.21
CA ASN A 338 33.81 35.47 -5.24
C ASN A 338 34.36 35.81 -6.65
N LEU A 339 33.72 35.31 -7.72
CA LEU A 339 33.44 36.06 -8.98
C LEU A 339 32.56 35.24 -9.97
N THR A 340 32.23 35.84 -11.12
CA THR A 340 31.02 35.58 -11.93
C THR A 340 31.21 34.87 -13.30
N LEU A 341 30.13 34.23 -13.75
CA LEU A 341 29.67 33.94 -15.13
C LEU A 341 30.64 34.11 -16.34
N THR A 342 30.82 33.02 -17.11
CA THR A 342 30.97 33.01 -18.59
C THR A 342 30.50 31.68 -19.23
N LYS A 343 30.28 31.71 -20.56
CA LYS A 343 30.04 30.63 -21.56
C LYS A 343 30.61 31.13 -22.92
N PRO A 344 30.71 30.35 -24.02
CA PRO A 344 30.26 28.97 -24.30
C PRO A 344 31.50 28.03 -24.52
N SER A 345 31.74 27.16 -25.52
CA SER A 345 31.06 26.71 -26.76
C SER A 345 31.69 25.42 -27.34
N GLY A 346 30.89 24.57 -28.00
CA GLY A 346 31.34 23.42 -28.83
C GLY A 346 31.64 22.11 -28.05
N THR A 347 31.49 20.91 -28.62
CA THR A 347 31.03 20.49 -29.97
C THR A 347 30.00 19.35 -29.87
N ALA A 348 29.33 19.01 -30.97
CA ALA A 348 28.26 18.01 -31.02
C ALA A 348 28.69 16.70 -31.69
N SER A 349 28.04 15.59 -31.32
CA SER A 349 27.96 14.36 -32.11
C SER A 349 26.53 13.81 -32.05
N SER A 350 26.09 13.13 -33.10
CA SER A 350 24.68 12.82 -33.35
C SER A 350 24.34 11.33 -33.20
N SER A 351 23.13 11.05 -32.75
CA SER A 351 22.48 9.73 -32.90
C SER A 351 20.98 9.94 -33.14
N LYS A 352 20.36 8.99 -33.85
CA LYS A 352 18.99 9.13 -34.41
C LYS A 352 17.91 8.86 -33.35
N PRO A 353 16.71 9.47 -33.45
CA PRO A 353 15.56 9.04 -32.66
C PRO A 353 15.17 7.61 -33.04
N GLN A 354 14.88 6.76 -32.04
CA GLN A 354 14.25 5.46 -32.26
C GLN A 354 12.74 5.62 -32.47
N GLN A 355 12.17 4.80 -33.35
CA GLN A 355 10.73 4.71 -33.56
C GLN A 355 10.03 3.97 -32.39
N PRO A 356 8.75 4.25 -32.11
CA PRO A 356 7.97 3.47 -31.15
C PRO A 356 7.73 2.03 -31.64
N PRO A 357 7.49 1.08 -30.72
CA PRO A 357 7.11 -0.30 -31.09
C PRO A 357 5.73 -0.36 -31.77
N PRO A 358 5.46 -1.40 -32.58
CA PRO A 358 4.18 -1.54 -33.29
C PRO A 358 3.00 -1.78 -32.35
N THR A 359 1.83 -1.27 -32.75
CA THR A 359 0.56 -1.44 -32.04
C THR A 359 -0.04 -2.84 -32.20
N PRO A 360 -0.76 -3.36 -31.19
CA PRO A 360 -1.57 -4.58 -31.33
C PRO A 360 -2.80 -4.33 -32.24
N LYS A 361 -3.43 -5.42 -32.71
CA LYS A 361 -4.61 -5.38 -33.60
C LYS A 361 -5.88 -4.92 -32.86
N ILE A 362 -6.04 -3.61 -32.67
CA ILE A 362 -7.32 -3.03 -32.22
C ILE A 362 -8.26 -2.93 -33.43
N ILE A 363 -9.33 -3.74 -33.46
CA ILE A 363 -10.36 -3.65 -34.51
C ILE A 363 -11.35 -2.55 -34.15
N SER A 364 -10.98 -1.30 -34.45
CA SER A 364 -11.85 -0.12 -34.35
C SER A 364 -12.00 0.53 -35.73
N ARG A 365 -12.50 -0.23 -36.72
CA ARG A 365 -12.57 0.20 -38.12
C ARG A 365 -13.84 1.00 -38.42
N ILE A 366 -13.98 2.16 -37.79
CA ILE A 366 -15.00 3.14 -38.17
C ILE A 366 -14.59 3.74 -39.53
N HIS A 367 -15.18 3.22 -40.61
CA HIS A 367 -15.20 3.89 -41.90
C HIS A 367 -16.48 4.72 -42.01
N SER A 368 -16.33 6.02 -42.28
CA SER A 368 -17.45 6.90 -42.60
C SER A 368 -17.90 6.67 -44.04
N THR A 369 -18.97 5.90 -44.23
CA THR A 369 -19.68 5.80 -45.51
C THR A 369 -21.19 5.88 -45.33
N ASN A 370 -21.81 6.70 -46.17
CA ASN A 370 -23.22 7.08 -46.17
C ASN A 370 -24.20 5.90 -46.22
N ASN A 371 -25.43 6.14 -45.73
CA ASN A 371 -26.69 5.44 -45.98
C ASN A 371 -26.62 4.03 -46.60
N ILE A 372 -26.94 3.01 -45.79
CA ILE A 372 -27.40 1.69 -46.25
C ILE A 372 -28.68 1.35 -45.47
N ASP A 373 -29.66 0.74 -46.15
CA ASP A 373 -31.05 0.61 -45.70
C ASP A 373 -31.30 -0.44 -44.60
N VAL A 374 -32.45 -0.29 -43.94
CA VAL A 374 -32.89 -1.14 -42.82
C VAL A 374 -33.42 -2.50 -43.32
N LYS A 375 -32.52 -3.46 -43.63
CA LYS A 375 -32.91 -4.86 -43.91
C LYS A 375 -32.03 -5.95 -43.28
N ASP A 376 -30.71 -5.79 -43.18
CA ASP A 376 -29.75 -6.89 -42.93
C ASP A 376 -29.75 -7.52 -41.51
N THR A 377 -30.79 -7.27 -40.71
CA THR A 377 -30.86 -7.69 -39.29
C THR A 377 -31.25 -9.16 -39.07
N SER A 378 -31.83 -9.84 -40.07
CA SER A 378 -32.17 -11.27 -40.03
C SER A 378 -31.00 -12.16 -40.44
N GLU A 379 -30.33 -11.88 -41.56
CA GLU A 379 -29.32 -12.80 -42.13
C GLU A 379 -28.16 -13.09 -41.16
N THR A 380 -27.76 -12.10 -40.36
CA THR A 380 -26.74 -12.26 -39.31
C THR A 380 -27.18 -13.14 -38.13
N LEU A 381 -28.49 -13.26 -37.85
CA LEU A 381 -29.02 -14.22 -36.87
C LEU A 381 -28.97 -15.64 -37.44
N ASP A 382 -29.42 -15.81 -38.68
CA ASP A 382 -29.53 -17.12 -39.33
C ASP A 382 -28.14 -17.76 -39.54
N ILE A 383 -27.12 -16.95 -39.89
CA ILE A 383 -25.73 -17.41 -39.99
C ILE A 383 -25.19 -17.90 -38.63
N ALA A 384 -25.46 -17.18 -37.53
CA ALA A 384 -25.00 -17.57 -36.20
C ALA A 384 -25.70 -18.86 -35.70
N ALA A 385 -27.02 -18.97 -35.92
CA ALA A 385 -27.78 -20.19 -35.61
C ALA A 385 -27.29 -21.39 -36.45
N ALA A 386 -27.03 -21.19 -37.75
CA ALA A 386 -26.47 -22.21 -38.62
C ALA A 386 -25.07 -22.65 -38.18
N ALA A 387 -24.18 -21.71 -37.83
CA ALA A 387 -22.81 -22.01 -37.37
C ALA A 387 -22.80 -22.87 -36.09
N ALA A 388 -23.70 -22.58 -35.14
CA ALA A 388 -23.90 -23.38 -33.93
C ALA A 388 -24.54 -24.76 -34.21
N SER A 389 -25.29 -24.92 -35.30
CA SER A 389 -25.86 -26.22 -35.70
C SER A 389 -24.82 -27.16 -36.31
N VAL A 390 -23.87 -26.63 -37.10
CA VAL A 390 -22.89 -27.38 -37.92
C VAL A 390 -21.61 -27.76 -37.13
N PHE A 391 -21.49 -27.40 -35.85
CA PHE A 391 -20.27 -27.61 -35.04
C PHE A 391 -19.94 -29.11 -34.81
N PRO A 392 -18.79 -29.63 -35.26
CA PRO A 392 -18.33 -30.99 -34.97
C PRO A 392 -17.55 -31.08 -33.65
N GLU A 393 -17.50 -32.24 -33.01
CA GLU A 393 -16.81 -32.42 -31.70
C GLU A 393 -15.28 -32.33 -31.82
N LEU A 394 -14.76 -31.10 -31.88
CA LEU A 394 -13.34 -30.79 -31.97
C LEU A 394 -12.68 -30.78 -30.58
N THR A 395 -12.18 -31.95 -30.16
CA THR A 395 -11.41 -32.12 -28.94
C THR A 395 -10.00 -31.55 -29.03
N CYS A 396 -9.51 -30.95 -27.94
CA CYS A 396 -8.11 -30.54 -27.80
C CYS A 396 -7.22 -31.75 -27.42
N GLU A 397 -6.97 -32.66 -28.37
CA GLU A 397 -6.02 -33.75 -28.16
C GLU A 397 -4.56 -33.27 -28.10
N ASN A 398 -3.73 -34.04 -27.38
CA ASN A 398 -2.30 -33.81 -27.09
C ASN A 398 -2.00 -32.66 -26.10
N GLY A 399 -1.98 -32.98 -24.80
CA GLY A 399 -1.63 -32.02 -23.74
C GLY A 399 -1.64 -32.58 -22.30
N ARG A 400 -1.20 -33.81 -22.07
CA ARG A 400 -1.29 -34.47 -20.76
C ARG A 400 -0.22 -33.99 -19.75
N MET A 401 -0.65 -33.28 -18.71
CA MET A 401 0.08 -33.13 -17.43
C MET A 401 -0.89 -33.28 -16.25
N ASP A 402 -0.68 -34.33 -15.46
CA ASP A 402 -1.61 -34.78 -14.41
C ASP A 402 -1.32 -34.10 -13.04
N ASP A 403 -1.61 -32.80 -12.90
CA ASP A 403 -1.36 -32.02 -11.66
C ASP A 403 -2.63 -31.52 -10.91
N SER A 404 -3.82 -31.63 -11.51
CA SER A 404 -5.07 -31.05 -10.96
C SER A 404 -5.61 -31.74 -9.69
N ALA A 405 -5.05 -32.89 -9.30
CA ALA A 405 -5.50 -33.68 -8.15
C ALA A 405 -5.15 -33.06 -6.78
N ALA A 406 -4.16 -32.17 -6.71
CA ALA A 406 -3.59 -31.69 -5.44
C ALA A 406 -4.44 -30.62 -4.70
N LEU A 407 -5.38 -29.96 -5.37
CA LEU A 407 -6.03 -28.72 -4.87
C LEU A 407 -7.41 -28.89 -4.22
N LYS A 408 -7.90 -30.12 -3.99
CA LYS A 408 -9.22 -30.38 -3.38
C LYS A 408 -9.23 -30.53 -1.84
N LYS A 409 -8.15 -30.12 -1.17
CA LYS A 409 -8.09 -29.93 0.30
C LYS A 409 -7.29 -28.67 0.63
N ASP A 410 -7.99 -27.55 0.89
CA ASP A 410 -7.65 -26.50 1.89
C ASP A 410 -8.50 -25.22 1.70
N ASN A 411 -9.82 -25.36 1.88
CA ASN A 411 -10.79 -24.27 1.73
C ASN A 411 -10.66 -23.12 2.76
N GLY A 412 -9.68 -23.19 3.67
CA GLY A 412 -9.37 -22.15 4.66
C GLY A 412 -8.28 -21.15 4.27
N ILE A 413 -7.36 -21.51 3.36
CA ILE A 413 -6.12 -20.74 3.14
C ILE A 413 -6.22 -19.78 1.94
N LEU A 414 -6.92 -20.19 0.88
CA LEU A 414 -6.89 -19.54 -0.45
C LEU A 414 -7.36 -18.07 -0.50
N LYS A 415 -8.05 -17.53 0.51
CA LYS A 415 -8.63 -16.18 0.47
C LYS A 415 -7.59 -15.04 0.39
N LYS A 416 -6.35 -15.22 0.86
CA LYS A 416 -5.30 -14.17 0.77
C LYS A 416 -4.62 -14.12 -0.60
N ASP A 417 -4.28 -15.26 -1.17
CA ASP A 417 -3.52 -15.30 -2.43
C ASP A 417 -4.35 -14.90 -3.65
N ILE A 418 -5.67 -15.12 -3.61
CA ILE A 418 -6.62 -14.62 -4.61
C ILE A 418 -6.55 -13.09 -4.76
N GLY A 419 -6.25 -12.34 -3.69
CA GLY A 419 -6.09 -10.89 -3.75
C GLY A 419 -4.90 -10.47 -4.61
N ILE A 420 -3.73 -11.08 -4.35
CA ILE A 420 -2.47 -10.81 -5.07
C ILE A 420 -2.61 -11.20 -6.55
N LEU A 421 -3.20 -12.37 -6.83
CA LEU A 421 -3.45 -12.83 -8.20
C LEU A 421 -4.38 -11.89 -8.96
N LYS A 422 -5.44 -11.36 -8.32
CA LYS A 422 -6.34 -10.38 -8.95
C LYS A 422 -5.63 -9.08 -9.33
N THR A 423 -4.77 -8.54 -8.48
CA THR A 423 -3.99 -7.34 -8.81
C THR A 423 -3.04 -7.59 -10.00
N ILE A 424 -2.29 -8.70 -9.98
CA ILE A 424 -1.36 -9.06 -11.06
C ILE A 424 -2.10 -9.25 -12.39
N LEU A 425 -3.27 -9.89 -12.39
CA LEU A 425 -4.08 -10.07 -13.60
C LEU A 425 -4.65 -8.74 -14.12
N VAL A 426 -5.13 -7.84 -13.25
CA VAL A 426 -5.60 -6.50 -13.66
C VAL A 426 -4.47 -5.67 -14.27
N ASP A 427 -3.27 -5.68 -13.68
CA ASP A 427 -2.11 -4.94 -14.22
C ASP A 427 -1.52 -5.58 -15.49
N LEU A 428 -1.91 -6.82 -15.81
CA LEU A 428 -1.65 -7.45 -17.10
C LEU A 428 -2.71 -7.03 -18.14
N ILE A 429 -4.00 -7.06 -17.81
CA ILE A 429 -5.09 -6.61 -18.70
C ILE A 429 -4.89 -5.14 -19.11
N LYS A 430 -4.44 -4.27 -18.19
CA LYS A 430 -4.13 -2.84 -18.47
C LYS A 430 -3.08 -2.61 -19.54
N ARG A 431 -2.31 -3.63 -19.95
CA ARG A 431 -1.35 -3.54 -21.08
C ARG A 431 -2.04 -3.67 -22.44
N ILE A 432 -3.27 -4.17 -22.45
CA ILE A 432 -4.07 -4.51 -23.63
C ILE A 432 -5.26 -3.54 -23.71
N ASP A 433 -5.95 -3.33 -22.59
CA ASP A 433 -7.06 -2.38 -22.43
C ASP A 433 -6.76 -1.43 -21.27
N PRO A 434 -6.26 -0.20 -21.53
CA PRO A 434 -5.87 0.75 -20.48
C PRO A 434 -7.00 1.14 -19.51
N PHE A 435 -8.26 0.95 -19.90
CA PHE A 435 -9.43 1.34 -19.11
C PHE A 435 -9.90 0.25 -18.13
N ALA A 436 -9.28 -0.93 -18.16
CA ALA A 436 -9.59 -2.06 -17.29
C ALA A 436 -9.28 -1.75 -15.81
N CYS A 437 -10.30 -1.84 -14.95
CA CYS A 437 -10.19 -1.48 -13.53
C CYS A 437 -10.34 -2.67 -12.58
N ARG A 438 -11.21 -3.65 -12.87
CA ARG A 438 -11.51 -4.75 -11.94
C ARG A 438 -11.78 -6.07 -12.66
N LEU A 439 -11.05 -7.11 -12.27
CA LEU A 439 -11.33 -8.49 -12.68
C LEU A 439 -12.63 -8.98 -12.01
N LEU A 440 -13.61 -9.35 -12.83
CA LEU A 440 -14.90 -9.90 -12.41
C LEU A 440 -14.84 -11.43 -12.34
N ASN A 441 -14.28 -12.09 -13.35
CA ASN A 441 -14.10 -13.54 -13.37
C ASN A 441 -12.82 -13.97 -14.11
N TYR A 442 -12.34 -15.18 -13.81
CA TYR A 442 -11.16 -15.82 -14.39
C TYR A 442 -11.45 -17.30 -14.63
N LEU A 443 -11.10 -17.81 -15.81
CA LEU A 443 -10.90 -19.24 -16.04
C LEU A 443 -9.46 -19.49 -16.52
N PRO A 444 -8.82 -20.60 -16.13
CA PRO A 444 -7.43 -20.85 -16.44
C PRO A 444 -7.17 -21.14 -17.92
N GLN A 445 -8.12 -21.75 -18.64
CA GLN A 445 -7.94 -22.20 -20.02
C GLN A 445 -9.22 -22.06 -20.85
N ALA A 446 -9.06 -21.44 -22.00
CA ALA A 446 -10.01 -21.29 -23.09
C ALA A 446 -9.27 -21.35 -24.43
N CYS A 447 -9.95 -21.79 -25.49
CA CYS A 447 -9.43 -21.77 -26.85
C CYS A 447 -10.40 -21.03 -27.78
N LEU A 448 -9.89 -20.15 -28.64
CA LEU A 448 -10.70 -19.44 -29.62
C LEU A 448 -10.75 -20.19 -30.96
N PHE A 449 -11.94 -20.21 -31.55
CA PHE A 449 -12.23 -20.72 -32.89
C PHE A 449 -12.96 -19.64 -33.69
N GLU A 450 -12.77 -19.64 -35.00
CA GLU A 450 -13.35 -18.71 -35.96
C GLU A 450 -14.15 -19.51 -37.00
N TYR A 451 -15.36 -19.06 -37.32
CA TYR A 451 -16.22 -19.70 -38.32
C TYR A 451 -16.05 -19.04 -39.69
N ASP A 452 -15.53 -19.81 -40.65
CA ASP A 452 -15.52 -19.41 -42.06
C ASP A 452 -16.89 -19.74 -42.67
N ALA A 453 -17.72 -18.70 -42.84
CA ALA A 453 -19.04 -18.80 -43.45
C ALA A 453 -19.00 -19.25 -44.93
N SER A 454 -17.90 -18.99 -45.65
CA SER A 454 -17.71 -19.34 -47.06
C SER A 454 -17.54 -20.85 -47.23
N ASN A 455 -16.71 -21.45 -46.37
CA ASN A 455 -16.41 -22.88 -46.38
C ASN A 455 -17.28 -23.69 -45.39
N LYS A 456 -18.20 -23.02 -44.65
CA LYS A 456 -19.04 -23.57 -43.58
C LYS A 456 -18.25 -24.39 -42.55
N LYS A 457 -17.06 -23.92 -42.19
CA LYS A 457 -16.08 -24.67 -41.40
C LYS A 457 -15.52 -23.85 -40.24
N TRP A 458 -15.36 -24.52 -39.10
CA TRP A 458 -14.68 -23.99 -37.93
C TRP A 458 -13.17 -24.17 -38.04
N ASN A 459 -12.43 -23.06 -37.89
CA ASN A 459 -10.97 -23.02 -37.86
C ASN A 459 -10.50 -22.69 -36.43
N ARG A 460 -9.49 -23.40 -35.92
CA ARG A 460 -8.87 -23.10 -34.61
C ARG A 460 -7.91 -21.92 -34.78
N THR A 461 -8.03 -20.88 -33.96
CA THR A 461 -7.06 -19.78 -33.96
C THR A 461 -5.83 -20.13 -33.11
N ASN A 462 -4.79 -19.30 -33.15
CA ASN A 462 -3.61 -19.46 -32.29
C ASN A 462 -3.87 -19.07 -30.82
N THR A 463 -5.00 -18.42 -30.50
CA THR A 463 -5.28 -17.85 -29.18
C THR A 463 -5.75 -18.93 -28.20
N GLU A 464 -4.84 -19.37 -27.32
CA GLU A 464 -5.12 -20.37 -26.29
C GLU A 464 -4.53 -19.96 -24.93
N GLY A 465 -5.38 -19.82 -23.92
CA GLY A 465 -4.96 -19.45 -22.58
C GLY A 465 -6.07 -18.97 -21.67
N PRO A 466 -5.77 -18.16 -20.63
CA PRO A 466 -6.77 -17.77 -19.64
C PRO A 466 -7.82 -16.82 -20.22
N LEU A 467 -9.08 -17.07 -19.87
CA LEU A 467 -10.22 -16.19 -20.12
C LEU A 467 -10.41 -15.27 -18.90
N LEU A 468 -10.46 -13.96 -19.15
CA LEU A 468 -10.56 -12.91 -18.13
C LEU A 468 -11.77 -12.02 -18.45
N VAL A 469 -12.73 -11.94 -17.53
CA VAL A 469 -13.90 -11.05 -17.64
C VAL A 469 -13.71 -9.88 -16.68
N TYR A 470 -13.82 -8.65 -17.14
CA TYR A 470 -13.45 -7.45 -16.37
C TYR A 470 -14.35 -6.25 -16.63
N SER A 471 -14.36 -5.28 -15.70
CA SER A 471 -15.01 -3.99 -15.88
C SER A 471 -14.04 -2.89 -16.31
N ARG A 472 -14.59 -1.88 -16.98
CA ARG A 472 -13.90 -0.73 -17.55
C ARG A 472 -14.41 0.57 -16.93
N ILE A 473 -13.55 1.60 -16.91
CA ILE A 473 -13.93 2.99 -16.55
C ILE A 473 -14.67 3.68 -17.69
N ASP A 474 -14.34 3.29 -18.92
CA ASP A 474 -14.81 3.85 -20.18
C ASP A 474 -15.85 2.90 -20.82
N GLU A 475 -16.61 3.38 -21.80
CA GLU A 475 -17.69 2.60 -22.43
C GLU A 475 -17.17 1.64 -23.52
N PRO A 476 -17.76 0.43 -23.68
CA PRO A 476 -18.73 -0.19 -22.79
C PRO A 476 -18.11 -0.57 -21.43
N PRO A 477 -18.90 -0.58 -20.35
CA PRO A 477 -18.42 -0.76 -18.98
C PRO A 477 -17.89 -2.17 -18.66
N TYR A 478 -18.07 -3.14 -19.57
CA TYR A 478 -17.61 -4.53 -19.41
C TYR A 478 -16.95 -5.05 -20.69
N SER A 479 -15.95 -5.91 -20.52
CA SER A 479 -15.23 -6.57 -21.60
C SER A 479 -14.67 -7.90 -21.10
N PHE A 480 -14.26 -8.76 -22.02
CA PHE A 480 -13.48 -9.95 -21.69
C PHE A 480 -12.35 -10.16 -22.70
N CYS A 481 -11.31 -10.90 -22.31
CA CYS A 481 -10.20 -11.26 -23.18
C CYS A 481 -9.73 -12.70 -22.97
N ILE A 482 -9.16 -13.29 -24.03
CA ILE A 482 -8.39 -14.54 -23.96
C ILE A 482 -6.95 -14.19 -24.33
N LEU A 483 -6.02 -14.52 -23.43
CA LEU A 483 -4.60 -14.26 -23.63
C LEU A 483 -3.93 -15.48 -24.24
N ASP A 484 -3.05 -15.32 -25.23
CA ASP A 484 -2.25 -16.43 -25.75
C ASP A 484 -1.09 -16.74 -24.78
N ARG A 485 -1.07 -17.97 -24.25
CA ARG A 485 0.04 -18.49 -23.44
C ARG A 485 1.34 -18.66 -24.25
N LYS A 486 1.25 -18.81 -25.58
CA LYS A 486 2.38 -19.15 -26.47
C LYS A 486 3.08 -17.90 -27.02
N HIS A 487 2.32 -16.87 -27.41
CA HIS A 487 2.84 -15.63 -28.02
C HIS A 487 2.30 -14.36 -27.34
N ILE A 488 2.64 -14.21 -26.05
CA ILE A 488 2.29 -13.06 -25.19
C ILE A 488 2.27 -11.73 -25.97
N GLY A 489 1.09 -11.10 -26.08
CA GLY A 489 0.93 -9.77 -26.68
C GLY A 489 0.85 -9.70 -28.21
N LYS A 490 0.73 -10.84 -28.94
CA LYS A 490 0.65 -10.84 -30.42
C LYS A 490 -0.72 -11.21 -30.99
N GLU A 491 -1.40 -12.18 -30.41
CA GLU A 491 -2.71 -12.69 -30.87
C GLU A 491 -3.69 -12.83 -29.68
N ASP A 492 -3.60 -11.91 -28.72
CA ASP A 492 -4.54 -11.80 -27.59
C ASP A 492 -5.90 -11.30 -28.11
N PHE A 493 -6.98 -12.02 -27.78
CA PHE A 493 -8.34 -11.68 -28.20
C PHE A 493 -9.03 -10.83 -27.15
N VAL A 494 -9.71 -9.75 -27.56
CA VAL A 494 -10.45 -8.84 -26.67
C VAL A 494 -11.83 -8.56 -27.27
N GLN A 495 -12.89 -8.73 -26.48
CA GLN A 495 -14.27 -8.50 -26.89
C GLN A 495 -14.99 -7.61 -25.87
N PRO A 496 -15.22 -6.32 -26.20
CA PRO A 496 -16.09 -5.45 -25.43
C PRO A 496 -17.56 -5.94 -25.48
N LEU A 497 -18.29 -5.81 -24.37
CA LEU A 497 -19.71 -6.19 -24.28
C LEU A 497 -20.61 -5.01 -24.66
N ASN A 498 -20.88 -4.86 -25.96
CA ASN A 498 -21.75 -3.83 -26.54
C ASN A 498 -23.20 -4.33 -26.71
N PHE A 499 -24.16 -3.40 -26.77
CA PHE A 499 -25.59 -3.64 -27.11
C PHE A 499 -25.82 -4.54 -28.34
N GLY A 500 -24.90 -4.49 -29.32
CA GLY A 500 -24.98 -5.30 -30.54
C GLY A 500 -24.43 -6.74 -30.44
N LEU A 501 -23.88 -7.16 -29.31
CA LEU A 501 -23.26 -8.48 -29.17
C LEU A 501 -24.31 -9.54 -28.83
N LYS A 502 -24.32 -10.67 -29.55
CA LYS A 502 -25.16 -11.83 -29.26
C LYS A 502 -24.30 -12.98 -28.76
N LEU A 503 -24.79 -13.67 -27.72
CA LEU A 503 -24.13 -14.79 -27.07
C LEU A 503 -25.07 -16.00 -27.05
N THR A 504 -24.55 -17.19 -27.38
CA THR A 504 -25.25 -18.48 -27.16
C THR A 504 -24.26 -19.53 -26.64
N ASN A 505 -24.73 -20.52 -25.88
CA ASN A 505 -23.94 -21.68 -25.47
C ASN A 505 -24.46 -22.97 -26.12
N LYS A 506 -23.56 -23.92 -26.39
CA LYS A 506 -23.90 -25.29 -26.79
C LYS A 506 -22.81 -26.23 -26.28
N ALA A 507 -23.16 -27.07 -25.31
CA ALA A 507 -22.19 -27.87 -24.57
C ALA A 507 -20.98 -27.01 -24.10
N LYS A 508 -19.75 -27.43 -24.38
CA LYS A 508 -18.50 -26.79 -23.94
C LYS A 508 -18.09 -25.54 -24.73
N TYR A 509 -18.98 -24.98 -25.55
CA TYR A 509 -18.70 -23.85 -26.44
C TYR A 509 -19.64 -22.68 -26.18
N ILE A 510 -19.09 -21.47 -26.14
CA ILE A 510 -19.82 -20.20 -26.16
C ILE A 510 -19.58 -19.52 -27.51
N PHE A 511 -20.65 -19.28 -28.27
CA PHE A 511 -20.60 -18.58 -29.55
C PHE A 511 -20.91 -17.09 -29.39
N ILE A 512 -20.19 -16.28 -30.16
CA ILE A 512 -20.25 -14.82 -30.15
C ILE A 512 -20.42 -14.33 -31.59
N SER A 513 -21.39 -13.45 -31.81
CA SER A 513 -21.59 -12.75 -33.09
C SER A 513 -21.93 -11.29 -32.84
N GLY A 514 -21.25 -10.37 -33.52
CA GLY A 514 -21.55 -8.93 -33.47
C GLY A 514 -22.74 -8.54 -34.36
N ARG A 515 -23.21 -7.29 -34.22
CA ARG A 515 -24.30 -6.72 -35.04
C ARG A 515 -23.85 -6.32 -36.45
N HIS A 516 -22.55 -6.08 -36.63
CA HIS A 516 -21.94 -5.64 -37.89
C HIS A 516 -20.73 -6.51 -38.31
N ASP A 517 -20.39 -7.53 -37.52
CA ASP A 517 -19.25 -8.41 -37.77
C ASP A 517 -19.74 -9.68 -38.50
N SER A 518 -19.31 -9.88 -39.75
CA SER A 518 -19.61 -11.09 -40.53
C SER A 518 -18.93 -12.37 -40.01
N VAL A 519 -18.17 -12.27 -38.91
CA VAL A 519 -17.36 -13.34 -38.33
C VAL A 519 -18.01 -13.82 -37.04
N VAL A 520 -18.24 -15.13 -36.93
CA VAL A 520 -18.73 -15.78 -35.70
C VAL A 520 -17.57 -16.44 -34.98
N TYR A 521 -17.39 -16.13 -33.70
CA TYR A 521 -16.36 -16.73 -32.86
C TYR A 521 -16.95 -17.80 -31.95
N GLY A 522 -16.15 -18.83 -31.64
CA GLY A 522 -16.49 -19.88 -30.69
C GLY A 522 -15.39 -20.00 -29.64
N ILE A 523 -15.75 -19.86 -28.36
CA ILE A 523 -14.84 -20.07 -27.23
C ILE A 523 -15.11 -21.46 -26.67
N TRP A 524 -14.12 -22.34 -26.76
CA TRP A 524 -14.13 -23.64 -26.08
C TRP A 524 -13.61 -23.52 -24.65
N LEU A 525 -14.24 -24.24 -23.73
CA LEU A 525 -13.86 -24.35 -22.32
C LEU A 525 -13.74 -25.81 -21.90
N GLN A 526 -12.83 -26.09 -20.96
CA GLN A 526 -12.48 -27.46 -20.59
C GLN A 526 -13.66 -28.23 -19.97
N ASP A 527 -14.47 -27.58 -19.12
CA ASP A 527 -15.57 -28.19 -18.38
C ASP A 527 -16.91 -27.52 -18.67
N GLN A 528 -17.98 -28.33 -18.68
CA GLN A 528 -19.34 -27.87 -18.98
C GLN A 528 -19.84 -26.85 -17.96
N VAL A 529 -19.59 -27.11 -16.67
CA VAL A 529 -20.03 -26.25 -15.56
C VAL A 529 -19.41 -24.86 -15.64
N ASP A 530 -18.13 -24.78 -16.01
CA ASP A 530 -17.41 -23.52 -16.21
C ASP A 530 -17.93 -22.76 -17.45
N CYS A 531 -18.32 -23.49 -18.51
CA CYS A 531 -18.96 -22.94 -19.70
C CYS A 531 -20.30 -22.27 -19.36
N ASP A 532 -21.21 -23.00 -18.71
CA ASP A 532 -22.54 -22.48 -18.39
C ASP A 532 -22.48 -21.35 -17.33
N TYR A 533 -21.55 -21.44 -16.37
CA TYR A 533 -21.30 -20.36 -15.41
C TYR A 533 -20.76 -19.08 -16.06
N ILE A 534 -19.79 -19.17 -16.98
CA ILE A 534 -19.30 -18.01 -17.73
C ILE A 534 -20.39 -17.46 -18.65
N PHE A 535 -21.13 -18.31 -19.34
CA PHE A 535 -22.23 -17.90 -20.22
C PHE A 535 -23.27 -17.09 -19.42
N HIS A 536 -23.81 -17.65 -18.34
CA HIS A 536 -24.73 -16.91 -17.45
C HIS A 536 -24.12 -15.60 -16.94
N LYS A 537 -22.82 -15.57 -16.62
CA LYS A 537 -22.19 -14.33 -16.12
C LYS A 537 -22.05 -13.27 -17.22
N LEU A 538 -21.67 -13.64 -18.44
CA LEU A 538 -21.58 -12.74 -19.59
C LEU A 538 -22.96 -12.23 -20.00
N SER A 539 -23.97 -13.11 -20.11
CA SER A 539 -25.36 -12.71 -20.40
C SER A 539 -25.94 -11.77 -19.34
N THR A 540 -25.60 -11.97 -18.05
CA THR A 540 -26.01 -11.04 -16.99
C THR A 540 -25.40 -9.65 -17.19
N LEU A 541 -24.08 -9.57 -17.46
CA LEU A 541 -23.37 -8.31 -17.69
C LEU A 541 -23.84 -7.60 -18.98
N LEU A 542 -24.15 -8.36 -20.03
CA LEU A 542 -24.72 -7.84 -21.28
C LEU A 542 -26.11 -7.24 -21.05
N ASN A 543 -26.97 -7.91 -20.27
CA ASN A 543 -28.28 -7.38 -19.87
C ASN A 543 -28.18 -6.13 -18.96
N GLU A 544 -27.09 -5.97 -18.21
CA GLU A 544 -26.79 -4.72 -17.47
C GLU A 544 -26.37 -3.56 -18.37
N VAL A 545 -25.78 -3.83 -19.55
CA VAL A 545 -25.46 -2.81 -20.57
C VAL A 545 -26.73 -2.39 -21.30
N VAL A 546 -27.49 -3.35 -21.86
CA VAL A 546 -28.72 -3.09 -22.62
C VAL A 546 -29.70 -2.19 -21.84
N LYS A 547 -29.90 -2.47 -20.54
CA LYS A 547 -30.78 -1.67 -19.68
C LYS A 547 -30.31 -0.24 -19.44
N LYS A 548 -28.99 0.02 -19.44
CA LYS A 548 -28.45 1.37 -19.29
C LYS A 548 -28.68 2.18 -20.56
N ASP A 549 -28.41 1.57 -21.71
CA ASP A 549 -28.60 2.20 -23.03
C ASP A 549 -30.08 2.56 -23.24
N GLU A 550 -31.01 1.66 -22.87
CA GLU A 550 -32.46 1.91 -22.86
C GLU A 550 -32.85 3.08 -21.94
N THR A 551 -32.30 3.17 -20.73
CA THR A 551 -32.58 4.31 -19.84
C THR A 551 -32.01 5.63 -20.35
N ASN A 552 -30.83 5.62 -20.97
CA ASN A 552 -30.23 6.83 -21.55
C ASN A 552 -31.05 7.33 -22.74
N PHE A 553 -31.44 6.43 -23.67
CA PHE A 553 -32.30 6.77 -24.81
C PHE A 553 -33.67 7.33 -24.41
N THR A 554 -34.19 6.92 -23.25
CA THR A 554 -35.45 7.44 -22.72
C THR A 554 -35.31 8.87 -22.18
N ILE A 555 -34.13 9.26 -21.69
CA ILE A 555 -33.85 10.58 -21.11
C ILE A 555 -33.52 11.62 -22.19
N GLU A 556 -32.89 11.23 -23.31
CA GLU A 556 -32.61 12.14 -24.43
C GLU A 556 -33.84 12.49 -25.29
N MET A 557 -34.98 11.84 -25.04
CA MET A 557 -36.24 11.98 -25.80
C MET A 557 -37.34 12.75 -25.04
N THR A 558 -37.02 13.35 -23.87
CA THR A 558 -37.96 14.11 -23.00
C THR A 558 -37.43 15.49 -22.63
#